data_AF-A0A522WU85-F1
#
_entry.id   AF-A0A522WU85-F1
#
_cell.length_a   1.000
_cell.length_b   1.000
_cell.length_c   1.000
_cell.angle_alpha   90.00
_cell.angle_beta   90.00
_cell.angle_gamma   90.00
#
_symmetry.space_group_name_H-M   'P 1'
#
loop_
_entity.id
_entity.type
_entity.pdbx_description
1 polymer ?
#
loop_
_entity_poly.entity_id
_entity_poly.type
_entity_poly.pdbx_seq_one_letter_code
_entity_poly.pdbx_strand_id
1 'polypeptide(L)'
;MKILIVAPFFLSFVALSGCSIYSAINAPDPINYKAIQLGNDRIDVISILGQPKMSETKNLYATDYFEFIDGNHGGYKARVLPYLAGDIFTLGLAEIIFWPLEKLALEGSLNRAFVTYDLDNKVNEIKVNKKSDGEPLYFSEAPKTIRNLSKVNTSVAIALFNCNCDDIIKESVQDSIMDVFFKSNYGKPIKGNFGDVLVKGTVTMAEGVSNHSEGHSSGSSSMSISPSLYYYGSYGSGYSSSEGHKADSSASGSYLSVITIQAYRNGEMVASESIGQNLGTGELSSPQLMANQAANSILKILVGKNIIER
;
A
#
# COMPACT_ATOMS: atom_id res chain seq x y z
N MET A 1 0.58 -77.58 3.76
CA MET A 1 0.48 -76.24 4.38
C MET A 1 1.53 -75.32 3.77
N LYS A 2 1.26 -74.73 2.59
CA LYS A 2 2.18 -73.81 1.87
C LYS A 2 1.48 -72.59 1.24
N ILE A 3 0.16 -72.46 1.44
CA ILE A 3 -0.67 -71.45 0.77
C ILE A 3 -0.72 -70.12 1.55
N LEU A 4 -0.23 -70.09 2.80
CA LEU A 4 -0.43 -68.95 3.70
C LEU A 4 0.59 -67.80 3.56
N ILE A 5 1.64 -67.95 2.74
CA ILE A 5 2.68 -66.92 2.53
C ILE A 5 2.47 -66.13 1.23
N VAL A 6 1.62 -66.61 0.31
CA VAL A 6 1.42 -65.99 -1.03
C VAL A 6 0.46 -64.80 -0.97
N ALA A 7 -0.53 -64.83 -0.06
CA ALA A 7 -1.54 -63.78 0.08
C ALA A 7 -0.98 -62.38 0.43
N PRO A 8 -0.03 -62.21 1.39
CA PRO A 8 0.51 -60.87 1.69
C PRO A 8 1.43 -60.33 0.58
N PHE A 9 2.10 -61.21 -0.17
CA PHE A 9 2.99 -60.81 -1.27
C PHE A 9 2.19 -60.32 -2.49
N PHE A 10 1.07 -60.97 -2.79
CA PHE A 10 0.17 -60.58 -3.88
C PHE A 10 -0.57 -59.27 -3.58
N LEU A 11 -1.01 -59.05 -2.34
CA LEU A 11 -1.66 -57.81 -1.92
C LEU A 11 -0.70 -56.60 -1.93
N SER A 12 0.59 -56.83 -1.62
CA SER A 12 1.62 -55.79 -1.72
C SER A 12 1.91 -55.40 -3.17
N PHE A 13 1.81 -56.33 -4.12
CA PHE A 13 2.05 -56.07 -5.56
C PHE A 13 0.96 -55.20 -6.20
N VAL A 14 -0.31 -55.40 -5.79
CA VAL A 14 -1.44 -54.58 -6.26
C VAL A 14 -1.39 -53.14 -5.72
N ALA A 15 -0.73 -52.91 -4.58
CA ALA A 15 -0.54 -51.57 -4.04
C ALA A 15 0.54 -50.74 -4.76
N LEU A 16 1.42 -51.40 -5.54
CA LEU A 16 2.49 -50.74 -6.31
C LEU A 16 2.05 -50.38 -7.74
N SER A 17 1.02 -51.04 -8.29
CA SER A 17 0.47 -50.73 -9.61
C SER A 17 -0.33 -49.42 -9.57
N GLY A 18 0.11 -48.40 -10.30
CA GLY A 18 -0.61 -47.13 -10.44
C GLY A 18 0.15 -45.88 -9.99
N CYS A 19 1.38 -45.99 -9.50
CA CYS A 19 2.19 -44.82 -9.16
C CYS A 19 2.53 -43.96 -10.40
N SER A 20 2.93 -44.60 -11.50
CA SER A 20 3.23 -43.92 -12.77
C SER A 20 1.98 -43.30 -13.40
N ILE A 21 0.86 -44.02 -13.35
CA ILE A 21 -0.44 -43.54 -13.84
C ILE A 21 -0.91 -42.32 -13.04
N TYR A 22 -0.83 -42.38 -11.72
CA TYR A 22 -1.17 -41.26 -10.84
C TYR A 22 -0.29 -40.04 -11.12
N SER A 23 1.02 -40.23 -11.32
CA SER A 23 1.96 -39.17 -11.68
C SER A 23 1.62 -38.54 -13.03
N ALA A 24 1.30 -39.35 -14.03
CA ALA A 24 0.96 -38.87 -15.37
C ALA A 24 -0.38 -38.11 -15.42
N ILE A 25 -1.37 -38.52 -14.62
CA ILE A 25 -2.68 -37.83 -14.51
C ILE A 25 -2.51 -36.47 -13.83
N ASN A 26 -1.74 -36.41 -12.75
CA ASN A 26 -1.52 -35.19 -11.97
C ASN A 26 -0.35 -34.34 -12.49
N ALA A 27 0.18 -34.65 -13.67
CA ALA A 27 1.24 -33.87 -14.28
C ALA A 27 0.77 -32.41 -14.44
N PRO A 28 1.56 -31.43 -13.96
CA PRO A 28 1.19 -30.01 -14.06
C PRO A 28 1.09 -29.60 -15.53
N ASP A 29 0.16 -28.70 -15.81
CA ASP A 29 0.01 -28.10 -17.14
C ASP A 29 1.12 -27.05 -17.38
N PRO A 30 1.51 -26.80 -18.64
CA PRO A 30 2.54 -25.81 -18.95
C PRO A 30 2.03 -24.40 -18.64
N ILE A 31 2.87 -23.58 -18.03
CA ILE A 31 2.49 -22.21 -17.66
C ILE A 31 3.00 -21.26 -18.74
N ASN A 32 2.09 -20.51 -19.35
CA ASN A 32 2.45 -19.54 -20.39
C ASN A 32 2.91 -18.20 -19.79
N TYR A 33 4.00 -18.22 -19.03
CA TYR A 33 4.58 -17.01 -18.42
C TYR A 33 5.09 -16.01 -19.47
N LYS A 34 5.31 -16.44 -20.71
CA LYS A 34 5.68 -15.57 -21.85
C LYS A 34 4.49 -14.73 -22.36
N ALA A 35 3.26 -15.05 -21.97
CA ALA A 35 2.10 -14.22 -22.25
C ALA A 35 2.06 -12.94 -21.40
N ILE A 36 2.88 -12.87 -20.34
CA ILE A 36 3.00 -11.68 -19.50
C ILE A 36 3.80 -10.63 -20.27
N GLN A 37 3.10 -9.56 -20.65
CA GLN A 37 3.68 -8.42 -21.35
C GLN A 37 3.85 -7.25 -20.40
N LEU A 38 4.74 -6.34 -20.78
CA LEU A 38 4.89 -5.05 -20.12
C LEU A 38 3.56 -4.29 -20.19
N GLY A 39 3.18 -3.64 -19.10
CA GLY A 39 1.91 -2.92 -19.00
C GLY A 39 0.71 -3.78 -18.60
N ASN A 40 0.84 -5.11 -18.50
CA ASN A 40 -0.25 -5.97 -17.99
C ASN A 40 -0.61 -5.59 -16.56
N ASP A 41 -1.86 -5.79 -16.17
CA ASP A 41 -2.28 -5.61 -14.78
C ASP A 41 -1.68 -6.69 -13.87
N ARG A 42 -1.38 -6.32 -12.63
CA ARG A 42 -0.96 -7.27 -11.59
C ARG A 42 -1.93 -8.44 -11.42
N ILE A 43 -3.23 -8.22 -11.60
CA ILE A 43 -4.23 -9.29 -11.50
C ILE A 43 -4.10 -10.32 -12.63
N ASP A 44 -3.70 -9.89 -13.83
CA ASP A 44 -3.48 -10.78 -14.97
C ASP A 44 -2.27 -11.67 -14.72
N VAL A 45 -1.20 -11.11 -14.15
CA VAL A 45 -0.02 -11.87 -13.73
C VAL A 45 -0.39 -12.95 -12.71
N ILE A 46 -1.19 -12.59 -11.70
CA ILE A 46 -1.68 -13.54 -10.68
C ILE A 46 -2.56 -14.62 -11.30
N SER A 47 -3.34 -14.30 -12.33
CA SER A 47 -4.16 -15.29 -13.03
C SER A 47 -3.31 -16.35 -13.78
N ILE A 48 -2.11 -15.97 -14.22
CA ILE A 48 -1.19 -16.85 -14.96
C ILE A 48 -0.26 -17.62 -14.02
N LEU A 49 0.35 -16.94 -13.04
CA LEU A 49 1.39 -17.51 -12.16
C LEU A 49 0.86 -18.01 -10.81
N GLY A 50 -0.39 -17.70 -10.48
CA GLY A 50 -0.97 -17.92 -9.16
C GLY A 50 -0.62 -16.81 -8.17
N GLN A 51 -0.86 -17.08 -6.87
CA GLN A 51 -0.60 -16.11 -5.81
C GLN A 51 0.91 -15.98 -5.54
N PRO A 52 1.42 -14.74 -5.33
CA PRO A 52 2.83 -14.54 -5.00
C PRO A 52 3.16 -15.15 -3.64
N LYS A 53 4.38 -15.69 -3.52
CA LYS A 53 4.93 -16.18 -2.24
C LYS A 53 5.30 -15.05 -1.31
N MET A 54 5.73 -13.93 -1.89
CA MET A 54 6.14 -12.74 -1.18
C MET A 54 5.92 -11.53 -2.08
N SER A 55 5.62 -10.40 -1.45
CA SER A 55 5.54 -9.09 -2.09
C SER A 55 6.40 -8.12 -1.30
N GLU A 56 7.24 -7.37 -1.98
CA GLU A 56 8.06 -6.31 -1.39
C GLU A 56 7.74 -4.99 -2.11
N THR A 57 7.83 -3.87 -1.40
CA THR A 57 7.68 -2.55 -2.01
C THR A 57 8.91 -1.73 -1.70
N LYS A 58 9.61 -1.27 -2.75
CA LYS A 58 10.85 -0.51 -2.63
C LYS A 58 10.88 0.60 -3.66
N ASN A 59 11.13 1.83 -3.21
CA ASN A 59 11.31 3.00 -4.08
C ASN A 59 10.17 3.18 -5.12
N LEU A 60 8.91 3.08 -4.68
CA LEU A 60 7.70 3.26 -5.50
C LEU A 60 7.36 2.12 -6.47
N TYR A 61 8.17 1.06 -6.49
CA TYR A 61 7.89 -0.16 -7.24
C TYR A 61 7.48 -1.27 -6.28
N ALA A 62 6.47 -2.03 -6.66
CA ALA A 62 6.11 -3.28 -5.99
C ALA A 62 6.79 -4.44 -6.73
N THR A 63 7.42 -5.36 -6.02
CA THR A 63 8.00 -6.57 -6.61
C THR A 63 7.36 -7.79 -5.98
N ASP A 64 6.77 -8.62 -6.84
CA ASP A 64 6.22 -9.92 -6.45
C ASP A 64 7.17 -11.05 -6.80
N TYR A 65 7.25 -12.00 -5.88
CA TYR A 65 8.05 -13.20 -5.98
C TYR A 65 7.11 -14.40 -6.16
N PHE A 66 7.23 -15.09 -7.30
CA PHE A 66 6.43 -16.27 -7.63
C PHE A 66 7.32 -17.51 -7.71
N GLU A 67 6.78 -18.65 -7.23
CA GLU A 67 7.36 -19.97 -7.49
C GLU A 67 6.28 -20.84 -8.10
N PHE A 68 6.58 -21.44 -9.26
CA PHE A 68 5.65 -22.26 -10.01
C PHE A 68 6.38 -23.41 -10.69
N ILE A 69 5.64 -24.47 -11.00
CA ILE A 69 6.14 -25.62 -11.77
C ILE A 69 5.71 -25.40 -13.22
N ASP A 70 6.66 -25.27 -14.13
CA ASP A 70 6.37 -25.27 -15.55
C ASP A 70 6.27 -26.72 -16.03
N GLY A 71 5.04 -27.13 -16.29
CA GLY A 71 4.67 -28.47 -16.70
C GLY A 71 4.92 -28.77 -18.17
N ASN A 72 4.61 -30.00 -18.57
CA ASN A 72 4.81 -30.46 -19.93
C ASN A 72 3.52 -30.35 -20.76
N HIS A 73 3.65 -30.18 -22.08
CA HIS A 73 2.52 -29.92 -22.98
C HIS A 73 1.44 -31.01 -22.91
N GLY A 74 0.17 -30.67 -23.16
CA GLY A 74 -1.00 -31.54 -22.91
C GLY A 74 -0.96 -32.95 -23.51
N GLY A 75 -0.15 -33.21 -24.54
CA GLY A 75 0.13 -34.56 -25.04
C GLY A 75 0.84 -35.48 -24.03
N TYR A 76 1.45 -34.93 -22.99
CA TYR A 76 2.10 -35.68 -21.91
C TYR A 76 1.11 -36.48 -21.06
N LYS A 77 -0.15 -36.04 -20.93
CA LYS A 77 -1.19 -36.79 -20.20
C LYS A 77 -1.62 -38.06 -20.97
N ALA A 78 -1.38 -38.14 -22.27
CA ALA A 78 -1.66 -39.34 -23.08
C ALA A 78 -0.76 -40.54 -22.74
N ARG A 79 0.34 -40.33 -22.00
CA ARG A 79 1.24 -41.39 -21.53
C ARG A 79 0.59 -42.35 -20.53
N VAL A 80 -0.56 -41.99 -19.98
CA VAL A 80 -1.42 -42.90 -19.21
C VAL A 80 -1.77 -44.15 -20.00
N LEU A 81 -1.99 -44.05 -21.31
CA LEU A 81 -2.36 -45.20 -22.16
C LEU A 81 -1.27 -46.28 -22.24
N PRO A 82 -0.02 -45.97 -22.61
CA PRO A 82 1.05 -46.97 -22.59
C PRO A 82 1.39 -47.47 -21.19
N TYR A 83 1.23 -46.65 -20.12
CA TYR A 83 1.45 -47.11 -18.74
C TYR A 83 0.39 -48.14 -18.32
N LEU A 84 -0.88 -47.85 -18.57
CA LEU A 84 -1.98 -48.78 -18.31
C LEU A 84 -1.84 -50.08 -19.11
N ALA A 85 -1.49 -49.98 -20.41
CA ALA A 85 -1.25 -51.15 -21.23
C ALA A 85 -0.06 -51.96 -20.70
N GLY A 86 1.05 -51.29 -20.39
CA GLY A 86 2.26 -51.91 -19.84
C GLY A 86 1.99 -52.64 -18.54
N ASP A 87 1.25 -52.03 -17.61
CA ASP A 87 0.89 -52.66 -16.34
C ASP A 87 -0.01 -53.88 -16.53
N ILE A 88 -0.98 -53.85 -17.44
CA ILE A 88 -1.84 -55.01 -17.72
C ILE A 88 -1.02 -56.15 -18.34
N PHE A 89 -0.17 -55.85 -19.33
CA PHE A 89 0.63 -56.86 -20.02
C PHE A 89 1.74 -57.46 -19.14
N THR A 90 2.27 -56.68 -18.21
CA THR A 90 3.40 -57.10 -17.36
C THR A 90 3.00 -57.39 -15.91
N LEU A 91 1.69 -57.40 -15.62
CA LEU A 91 1.13 -57.55 -14.26
C LEU A 91 1.75 -56.57 -13.25
N GLY A 92 1.96 -55.31 -13.67
CA GLY A 92 2.49 -54.22 -12.85
C GLY A 92 4.02 -54.15 -12.76
N LEU A 93 4.77 -54.97 -13.51
CA LEU A 93 6.23 -54.87 -13.55
C LEU A 93 6.71 -53.62 -14.32
N ALA A 94 5.89 -53.05 -15.20
CA ALA A 94 6.23 -51.86 -15.97
C ALA A 94 6.46 -50.61 -15.09
N GLU A 95 5.81 -50.52 -13.92
CA GLU A 95 6.05 -49.49 -12.90
C GLU A 95 7.52 -49.39 -12.47
N ILE A 96 8.27 -50.50 -12.45
CA ILE A 96 9.70 -50.50 -12.09
C ILE A 96 10.52 -49.59 -13.04
N ILE A 97 10.08 -49.47 -14.28
CA ILE A 97 10.74 -48.66 -15.31
C ILE A 97 10.08 -47.29 -15.40
N PHE A 98 8.75 -47.23 -15.44
CA PHE A 98 8.03 -45.98 -15.70
C PHE A 98 8.00 -45.04 -14.50
N TRP A 99 7.97 -45.53 -13.27
CA TRP A 99 7.94 -44.66 -12.09
C TRP A 99 9.24 -43.85 -11.90
N PRO A 100 10.45 -44.44 -11.96
CA PRO A 100 11.68 -43.67 -11.91
C PRO A 100 11.80 -42.71 -13.11
N LEU A 101 11.35 -43.14 -14.29
CA LEU A 101 11.39 -42.32 -15.49
C LEU A 101 10.53 -41.05 -15.35
N GLU A 102 9.30 -41.19 -14.83
CA GLU A 102 8.42 -40.05 -14.53
C GLU A 102 9.07 -39.08 -13.53
N LYS A 103 9.58 -39.63 -12.42
CA LYS A 103 10.23 -38.86 -11.35
C LYS A 103 11.47 -38.10 -11.82
N LEU A 104 12.26 -38.68 -12.71
CA LEU A 104 13.55 -38.11 -13.10
C LEU A 104 13.45 -37.14 -14.28
N ALA A 105 12.51 -37.34 -15.20
CA ALA A 105 12.53 -36.63 -16.48
C ALA A 105 11.24 -35.85 -16.78
N LEU A 106 10.15 -36.04 -16.04
CA LEU A 106 8.81 -35.71 -16.55
C LEU A 106 7.91 -34.93 -15.56
N GLU A 107 8.37 -34.65 -14.33
CA GLU A 107 7.64 -33.87 -13.31
C GLU A 107 7.56 -32.35 -13.57
N GLY A 108 8.16 -31.87 -14.66
CA GLY A 108 8.24 -30.44 -14.98
C GLY A 108 9.39 -29.75 -14.27
N SER A 109 9.60 -28.46 -14.59
CA SER A 109 10.71 -27.68 -14.04
C SER A 109 10.23 -26.66 -13.01
N LEU A 110 10.87 -26.64 -11.84
CA LEU A 110 10.55 -25.65 -10.81
C LEU A 110 11.23 -24.33 -11.14
N ASN A 111 10.42 -23.28 -11.33
CA ASN A 111 10.85 -21.97 -11.77
C ASN A 111 10.48 -20.88 -10.78
N ARG A 112 11.20 -19.76 -10.85
CA ARG A 112 10.95 -18.56 -10.05
C ARG A 112 10.76 -17.36 -10.97
N ALA A 113 9.72 -16.58 -10.71
CA ALA A 113 9.54 -15.29 -11.36
C ALA A 113 9.63 -14.13 -10.37
N PHE A 114 10.26 -13.05 -10.81
CA PHE A 114 10.27 -11.76 -10.17
C PHE A 114 9.56 -10.80 -11.11
N VAL A 115 8.45 -10.22 -10.64
CA VAL A 115 7.67 -9.26 -11.42
C VAL A 115 7.63 -7.95 -10.68
N THR A 116 8.18 -6.90 -11.28
CA THR A 116 8.17 -5.55 -10.74
C THR A 116 7.08 -4.75 -11.41
N TYR A 117 6.27 -4.07 -10.61
CA TYR A 117 5.16 -3.21 -11.02
C TYR A 117 5.46 -1.75 -10.76
N ASP A 118 4.90 -0.89 -11.59
CA ASP A 118 4.88 0.55 -11.39
C ASP A 118 3.79 1.00 -10.39
N LEU A 119 3.64 2.32 -10.23
CA LEU A 119 2.65 2.96 -9.36
C LEU A 119 1.20 2.62 -9.71
N ASP A 120 0.92 2.29 -10.97
CA ASP A 120 -0.41 1.95 -11.46
C ASP A 120 -0.67 0.43 -11.39
N ASN A 121 0.20 -0.32 -10.69
CA ASN A 121 0.20 -1.80 -10.61
C ASN A 121 0.31 -2.48 -11.98
N LYS A 122 1.02 -1.85 -12.93
CA LYS A 122 1.29 -2.42 -14.25
C LYS A 122 2.69 -3.03 -14.30
N VAL A 123 2.85 -4.12 -15.06
CA VAL A 123 4.14 -4.81 -15.20
C VAL A 123 5.18 -3.89 -15.83
N ASN A 124 6.23 -3.57 -15.09
CA ASN A 124 7.37 -2.79 -15.56
C ASN A 124 8.57 -3.70 -15.90
N GLU A 125 8.73 -4.81 -15.18
CA GLU A 125 9.82 -5.77 -15.39
C GLU A 125 9.36 -7.18 -15.02
N ILE A 126 9.81 -8.18 -15.77
CA ILE A 126 9.64 -9.60 -15.46
C ILE A 126 10.95 -10.35 -15.71
N LYS A 127 11.37 -11.12 -14.70
CA LYS A 127 12.51 -12.04 -14.74
C LYS A 127 12.05 -13.43 -14.35
N VAL A 128 12.25 -14.42 -15.20
CA VAL A 128 11.93 -15.82 -14.93
C VAL A 128 13.21 -16.63 -15.02
N ASN A 129 13.53 -17.36 -13.95
CA ASN A 129 14.72 -18.19 -13.85
C ASN A 129 14.36 -19.60 -13.39
N LYS A 130 15.16 -20.60 -13.77
CA LYS A 130 15.11 -21.93 -13.18
C LYS A 130 15.52 -21.88 -11.71
N LYS A 131 14.82 -22.60 -10.84
CA LYS A 131 15.15 -22.64 -9.40
C LYS A 131 16.37 -23.50 -9.09
N SER A 132 16.69 -24.49 -9.94
CA SER A 132 17.79 -25.43 -9.73
C SER A 132 19.18 -24.77 -9.86
N ASP A 133 19.38 -24.00 -10.93
CA ASP A 133 20.69 -23.46 -11.34
C ASP A 133 20.67 -21.93 -11.54
N GLY A 134 19.49 -21.30 -11.48
CA GLY A 134 19.34 -19.87 -11.70
C GLY A 134 19.39 -19.45 -13.17
N GLU A 135 19.36 -20.39 -14.12
CA GLU A 135 19.41 -20.10 -15.55
C GLU A 135 18.25 -19.16 -15.96
N PRO A 136 18.51 -18.05 -16.66
CA PRO A 136 17.46 -17.15 -17.11
C PRO A 136 16.64 -17.77 -18.26
N LEU A 137 15.34 -17.90 -18.05
CA LEU A 137 14.39 -18.46 -19.01
C LEU A 137 13.68 -17.37 -19.83
N TYR A 138 13.36 -16.25 -19.18
CA TYR A 138 12.66 -15.15 -19.80
C TYR A 138 12.96 -13.85 -19.08
N PHE A 139 13.17 -12.81 -19.85
CA PHE A 139 13.41 -11.47 -19.34
C PHE A 139 12.75 -10.46 -20.26
N SER A 140 11.96 -9.57 -19.66
CA SER A 140 11.44 -8.40 -20.33
C SER A 140 11.47 -7.24 -19.34
N GLU A 141 12.09 -6.15 -19.74
CA GLU A 141 12.13 -4.91 -18.98
C GLU A 141 11.57 -3.83 -19.88
N ALA A 142 10.66 -3.01 -19.35
CA ALA A 142 10.27 -1.80 -20.04
C ALA A 142 11.54 -1.03 -20.37
N PRO A 143 11.68 -0.50 -21.60
CA PRO A 143 12.82 0.35 -21.89
C PRO A 143 12.87 1.37 -20.77
N LYS A 144 14.05 1.49 -20.15
CA LYS A 144 14.44 2.71 -19.44
C LYS A 144 14.43 3.79 -20.51
N THR A 145 13.23 4.16 -20.93
CA THR A 145 12.97 5.52 -21.34
C THR A 145 13.59 6.24 -20.18
N ILE A 146 14.61 7.02 -20.46
CA ILE A 146 14.89 8.19 -19.66
C ILE A 146 13.55 8.94 -19.75
N ARG A 147 12.53 8.53 -18.97
CA ARG A 147 11.67 9.46 -18.30
C ARG A 147 12.73 10.35 -17.72
N ASN A 148 12.87 11.51 -18.32
CA ASN A 148 13.62 12.59 -17.76
C ASN A 148 13.43 12.48 -16.25
N LEU A 149 14.46 12.00 -15.56
CA LEU A 149 14.62 12.19 -14.13
C LEU A 149 14.80 13.70 -13.85
N SER A 150 14.81 14.53 -14.90
CA SER A 150 14.30 15.90 -14.86
C SER A 150 12.76 15.86 -14.69
N LYS A 151 12.31 16.06 -13.45
CA LYS A 151 10.92 16.14 -13.01
C LYS A 151 10.30 14.80 -12.67
N VAL A 152 10.86 14.13 -11.66
CA VAL A 152 10.06 13.18 -10.87
C VAL A 152 8.96 14.04 -10.24
N ASN A 153 7.74 13.94 -10.77
CA ASN A 153 6.56 14.56 -10.15
C ASN A 153 6.32 13.82 -8.83
N THR A 154 7.08 14.15 -7.80
CA THR A 154 6.93 13.58 -6.46
C THR A 154 5.47 13.74 -6.07
N SER A 155 4.77 12.63 -5.88
CA SER A 155 3.39 12.66 -5.44
C SER A 155 3.37 13.01 -3.95
N VAL A 156 2.68 14.10 -3.60
CA VAL A 156 2.53 14.51 -2.20
C VAL A 156 1.11 14.13 -1.77
N ALA A 157 0.98 13.03 -1.06
CA ALA A 157 -0.29 12.60 -0.51
C ALA A 157 -0.59 13.41 0.75
N ILE A 158 -1.71 14.14 0.75
CA ILE A 158 -2.21 14.83 1.92
C ILE A 158 -3.31 13.97 2.52
N ALA A 159 -3.00 13.36 3.66
CA ALA A 159 -3.89 12.51 4.41
C ALA A 159 -4.95 13.32 5.16
N LEU A 160 -5.97 12.61 5.63
CA LEU A 160 -6.99 13.18 6.51
C LEU A 160 -6.35 13.71 7.80
N PHE A 161 -6.72 14.94 8.16
CA PHE A 161 -6.27 15.57 9.40
C PHE A 161 -7.02 14.96 10.59
N ASN A 162 -6.29 14.66 11.65
CA ASN A 162 -6.90 14.28 12.91
C ASN A 162 -7.33 15.57 13.62
N CYS A 163 -8.63 15.73 13.84
CA CYS A 163 -9.18 16.89 14.52
C CYS A 163 -10.30 16.47 15.45
N ASN A 164 -10.34 17.05 16.65
CA ASN A 164 -11.51 17.05 17.51
C ASN A 164 -12.31 18.35 17.31
N CYS A 165 -12.63 18.65 16.05
CA CYS A 165 -13.38 19.83 15.63
C CYS A 165 -14.48 19.43 14.66
N ASP A 166 -15.36 20.39 14.34
CA ASP A 166 -16.37 20.26 13.31
C ASP A 166 -15.73 19.86 11.96
N ASP A 167 -16.42 19.01 11.21
CA ASP A 167 -15.99 18.54 9.89
C ASP A 167 -15.74 19.71 8.93
N ILE A 168 -16.47 20.82 9.08
CA ILE A 168 -16.28 22.04 8.26
C ILE A 168 -14.90 22.65 8.50
N ILE A 169 -14.44 22.73 9.76
CA ILE A 169 -13.11 23.28 10.09
C ILE A 169 -12.03 22.35 9.54
N LYS A 170 -12.22 21.03 9.72
CA LYS A 170 -11.30 20.01 9.23
C LYS A 170 -11.17 20.06 7.70
N GLU A 171 -12.27 20.15 6.97
CA GLU A 171 -12.27 20.29 5.50
C GLU A 171 -11.62 21.60 5.08
N SER A 172 -11.96 22.72 5.73
CA SER A 172 -11.39 24.02 5.39
C SER A 172 -9.87 24.09 5.61
N VAL A 173 -9.36 23.49 6.70
CA VAL A 173 -7.91 23.38 6.95
C VAL A 173 -7.26 22.48 5.91
N GLN A 174 -7.85 21.32 5.62
CA GLN A 174 -7.31 20.39 4.62
C GLN A 174 -7.24 21.04 3.23
N ASP A 175 -8.30 21.71 2.81
CA ASP A 175 -8.37 22.37 1.49
C ASP A 175 -7.38 23.52 1.39
N SER A 176 -7.20 24.30 2.46
CA SER A 176 -6.18 25.37 2.50
C SER A 176 -4.77 24.80 2.33
N ILE A 177 -4.48 23.67 2.98
CA ILE A 177 -3.18 23.00 2.85
C ILE A 177 -3.00 22.46 1.43
N MET A 178 -4.02 21.78 0.88
CA MET A 178 -4.00 21.30 -0.51
C MET A 178 -3.72 22.45 -1.49
N ASP A 179 -4.39 23.59 -1.35
CA ASP A 179 -4.25 24.76 -2.21
C ASP A 179 -2.81 25.31 -2.21
N VAL A 180 -2.14 25.36 -1.05
CA VAL A 180 -0.73 25.75 -0.98
C VAL A 180 0.16 24.80 -1.77
N PHE A 181 -0.02 23.48 -1.62
CA PHE A 181 0.76 22.50 -2.38
C PHE A 181 0.47 22.59 -3.89
N PHE A 182 -0.79 22.77 -4.29
CA PHE A 182 -1.17 22.97 -5.70
C PHE A 182 -0.53 24.22 -6.31
N LYS A 183 -0.57 25.35 -5.60
CA LYS A 183 0.02 26.63 -6.06
C LYS A 183 1.53 26.60 -6.15
N SER A 184 2.18 25.75 -5.36
CA SER A 184 3.64 25.69 -5.30
C SER A 184 4.30 25.04 -6.51
N ASN A 185 3.55 24.27 -7.32
CA ASN A 185 4.07 23.40 -8.39
C ASN A 185 5.12 22.36 -7.93
N TYR A 186 5.35 22.20 -6.62
CA TYR A 186 6.29 21.24 -6.05
C TYR A 186 5.58 19.90 -5.82
N GLY A 187 5.65 19.05 -6.84
CA GLY A 187 4.99 17.74 -6.84
C GLY A 187 3.51 17.80 -7.23
N LYS A 188 2.89 16.63 -7.34
CA LYS A 188 1.46 16.49 -7.65
C LYS A 188 0.72 16.17 -6.35
N PRO A 189 0.04 17.13 -5.72
CA PRO A 189 -0.71 16.84 -4.50
C PRO A 189 -1.90 15.95 -4.83
N ILE A 190 -2.11 14.92 -4.00
CA ILE A 190 -3.22 13.99 -4.10
C ILE A 190 -3.86 13.83 -2.72
N LYS A 191 -5.19 13.72 -2.67
CA LYS A 191 -5.91 13.44 -1.43
C LYS A 191 -5.82 11.93 -1.15
N GLY A 192 -5.33 11.55 0.03
CA GLY A 192 -5.28 10.14 0.43
C GLY A 192 -4.06 9.75 1.26
N ASN A 193 -3.88 8.44 1.43
CA ASN A 193 -2.82 7.86 2.27
C ASN A 193 -1.66 7.25 1.46
N PHE A 194 -1.69 7.37 0.13
CA PHE A 194 -0.73 6.74 -0.76
C PHE A 194 -0.08 7.80 -1.64
N GLY A 195 1.22 8.02 -1.45
CA GLY A 195 2.06 8.93 -2.23
C GLY A 195 3.51 8.85 -1.76
N ASP A 196 4.43 9.43 -2.53
CA ASP A 196 5.87 9.37 -2.26
C ASP A 196 6.22 10.07 -0.94
N VAL A 197 5.51 11.17 -0.69
CA VAL A 197 5.55 11.92 0.57
C VAL A 197 4.13 11.96 1.13
N LEU A 198 3.95 11.44 2.34
CA LEU A 198 2.68 11.46 3.05
C LEU A 198 2.67 12.58 4.09
N VAL A 199 1.81 13.56 3.91
CA VAL A 199 1.60 14.68 4.82
C VAL A 199 0.37 14.39 5.67
N LYS A 200 0.55 14.30 6.98
CA LYS A 200 -0.50 14.19 7.99
C LYS A 200 -0.54 15.47 8.79
N GLY A 201 -1.68 15.80 9.37
CA GLY A 201 -1.70 16.82 10.40
C GLY A 201 -2.73 16.60 11.48
N THR A 202 -2.52 17.33 12.56
CA THR A 202 -3.37 17.35 13.74
C THR A 202 -3.78 18.79 13.98
N VAL A 203 -5.08 18.99 14.19
CA VAL A 203 -5.69 20.30 14.43
C VAL A 203 -6.23 20.29 15.86
N THR A 204 -5.70 21.17 16.70
CA THR A 204 -6.06 21.28 18.10
C THR A 204 -6.90 22.53 18.33
N MET A 205 -8.05 22.36 18.96
CA MET A 205 -8.91 23.45 19.39
C MET A 205 -8.65 23.77 20.86
N ALA A 206 -8.82 25.01 21.26
CA ALA A 206 -8.87 25.45 22.65
C ALA A 206 -10.20 26.14 22.92
N GLU A 207 -10.75 25.92 24.10
CA GLU A 207 -11.96 26.60 24.56
C GLU A 207 -11.57 27.89 25.26
N GLY A 208 -12.04 29.03 24.74
CA GLY A 208 -11.92 30.29 25.44
C GLY A 208 -12.95 30.36 26.56
N VAL A 209 -12.50 30.13 27.80
CA VAL A 209 -13.30 30.46 28.97
C VAL A 209 -13.13 31.95 29.21
N SER A 210 -14.15 32.73 28.86
CA SER A 210 -14.23 34.12 29.32
C SER A 210 -14.40 34.07 30.84
N ASN A 211 -13.30 34.20 31.57
CA ASN A 211 -13.39 34.52 32.98
C ASN A 211 -13.96 35.93 33.06
N HIS A 212 -15.28 36.05 33.17
CA HIS A 212 -15.88 37.23 33.77
C HIS A 212 -15.28 37.29 35.16
N SER A 213 -14.27 38.15 35.33
CA SER A 213 -13.85 38.57 36.65
C SER A 213 -15.01 39.41 37.21
N GLU A 214 -16.01 38.74 37.77
CA GLU A 214 -16.81 39.38 38.80
C GLU A 214 -15.81 39.72 39.91
N GLY A 215 -15.52 41.01 40.04
CA GLY A 215 -14.73 41.54 41.12
C GLY A 215 -15.49 41.36 42.43
N HIS A 216 -15.52 40.15 42.97
CA HIS A 216 -15.87 39.91 44.35
C HIS A 216 -14.82 39.02 45.00
N SER A 217 -14.09 39.68 45.89
CA SER A 217 -13.24 39.07 46.90
C SER A 217 -13.94 37.91 47.62
N SER A 218 -13.17 36.82 47.78
CA SER A 218 -13.31 35.72 48.73
C SER A 218 -14.30 34.59 48.44
N GLY A 219 -13.79 33.35 48.47
CA GLY A 219 -14.58 32.14 48.74
C GLY A 219 -14.35 30.98 47.77
N SER A 220 -13.57 29.99 48.21
CA SER A 220 -13.33 28.67 47.60
C SER A 220 -14.58 27.85 47.25
N SER A 221 -14.53 27.05 46.16
CA SER A 221 -14.70 25.55 46.12
C SER A 221 -15.26 25.01 44.79
N SER A 222 -14.56 24.01 44.21
CA SER A 222 -14.99 22.77 43.51
C SER A 222 -16.05 22.71 42.38
N MET A 223 -15.72 21.84 41.40
CA MET A 223 -16.53 20.79 40.71
C MET A 223 -17.09 20.98 39.27
N SER A 224 -16.55 20.16 38.35
CA SER A 224 -17.16 19.18 37.41
C SER A 224 -18.33 19.50 36.41
N ILE A 225 -18.05 19.17 35.14
CA ILE A 225 -18.84 18.40 34.12
C ILE A 225 -19.85 19.10 33.17
N SER A 226 -19.55 18.94 31.87
CA SER A 226 -20.37 18.72 30.65
C SER A 226 -21.09 19.84 29.87
N PRO A 227 -21.30 19.62 28.53
CA PRO A 227 -21.43 20.67 27.53
C PRO A 227 -22.87 20.90 27.09
N SER A 228 -23.19 22.14 26.71
CA SER A 228 -24.41 22.42 25.96
C SER A 228 -24.25 23.64 25.04
N LEU A 229 -24.49 23.37 23.75
CA LEU A 229 -25.07 24.27 22.74
C LEU A 229 -24.36 25.60 22.47
N TYR A 230 -23.70 25.71 21.32
CA TYR A 230 -23.52 27.02 20.68
C TYR A 230 -24.02 27.08 19.23
N TYR A 231 -25.03 27.95 19.16
CA TYR A 231 -25.64 28.71 18.08
C TYR A 231 -24.67 29.11 16.94
N TYR A 232 -25.07 28.84 15.69
CA TYR A 232 -24.38 29.29 14.49
C TYR A 232 -24.73 30.75 14.16
N GLY A 233 -23.73 31.64 14.24
CA GLY A 233 -23.79 33.02 13.77
C GLY A 233 -23.20 33.15 12.35
N SER A 234 -24.01 33.66 11.43
CA SER A 234 -23.74 33.89 10.01
C SER A 234 -22.52 34.78 9.74
N TYR A 235 -21.60 34.33 8.88
CA TYR A 235 -20.52 35.16 8.34
C TYR A 235 -21.08 36.15 7.31
N GLY A 236 -21.28 37.40 7.74
CA GLY A 236 -21.42 38.55 6.87
C GLY A 236 -20.07 39.23 6.69
N SER A 237 -19.51 39.18 5.47
CA SER A 237 -18.31 39.93 5.08
C SER A 237 -18.67 41.41 4.95
N GLY A 238 -18.08 42.24 5.80
CA GLY A 238 -18.17 43.69 5.74
C GLY A 238 -16.88 44.32 6.25
N TYR A 239 -16.00 44.68 5.33
CA TYR A 239 -14.86 45.54 5.63
C TYR A 239 -15.37 46.95 5.96
N SER A 240 -15.25 47.37 7.21
CA SER A 240 -15.37 48.76 7.62
C SER A 240 -14.23 49.08 8.57
N SER A 241 -13.27 49.86 8.09
CA SER A 241 -12.26 50.50 8.92
C SER A 241 -12.94 51.59 9.75
N SER A 242 -13.06 51.40 11.06
CA SER A 242 -13.35 52.50 11.99
C SER A 242 -12.42 52.43 13.18
N GLU A 243 -11.87 53.59 13.51
CA GLU A 243 -10.94 53.86 14.60
C GLU A 243 -11.45 53.38 15.98
N GLY A 244 -10.54 52.76 16.73
CA GLY A 244 -10.25 53.21 18.09
C GLY A 244 -11.30 53.01 19.18
N HIS A 245 -11.95 51.84 19.28
CA HIS A 245 -12.58 51.41 20.52
C HIS A 245 -12.02 50.06 20.98
N LYS A 246 -11.33 50.06 22.12
CA LYS A 246 -10.95 48.84 22.85
C LYS A 246 -12.24 48.21 23.38
N ALA A 247 -12.89 47.42 22.55
CA ALA A 247 -13.95 46.54 23.01
C ALA A 247 -13.29 45.39 23.77
N ASP A 248 -13.45 45.39 25.10
CA ASP A 248 -13.28 44.19 25.92
C ASP A 248 -14.44 43.24 25.62
N SER A 249 -14.48 42.72 24.39
CA SER A 249 -15.44 41.68 23.99
C SER A 249 -14.86 40.34 24.39
N SER A 250 -15.26 39.85 25.55
CA SER A 250 -15.07 38.48 26.01
C SER A 250 -15.82 37.51 25.10
N ALA A 251 -15.21 37.15 23.98
CA ALA A 251 -15.76 36.15 23.07
C ALA A 251 -15.57 34.74 23.69
N SER A 252 -16.67 34.11 24.09
CA SER A 252 -16.70 32.69 24.44
C SER A 252 -16.85 31.86 23.15
N GLY A 253 -15.97 30.87 22.96
CA GLY A 253 -15.97 30.04 21.75
C GLY A 253 -14.81 29.06 21.70
N SER A 254 -14.90 28.09 20.79
CA SER A 254 -13.78 27.20 20.46
C SER A 254 -12.93 27.85 19.37
N TYR A 255 -11.65 28.02 19.65
CA TYR A 255 -10.68 28.62 18.74
C TYR A 255 -9.65 27.59 18.33
N LEU A 256 -9.20 27.67 17.08
CA LEU A 256 -8.06 26.88 16.64
C LEU A 256 -6.82 27.33 17.43
N SER A 257 -6.15 26.44 18.17
CA SER A 257 -4.97 26.83 18.95
C SER A 257 -3.68 26.47 18.23
N VAL A 258 -3.60 25.27 17.65
CA VAL A 258 -2.39 24.71 17.04
C VAL A 258 -2.74 23.85 15.83
N ILE A 259 -1.97 24.00 14.75
CA ILE A 259 -1.91 23.03 13.65
C ILE A 259 -0.51 22.42 13.64
N THR A 260 -0.44 21.10 13.75
CA THR A 260 0.79 20.33 13.56
C THR A 260 0.72 19.58 12.24
N ILE A 261 1.77 19.67 11.42
CA ILE A 261 1.91 18.93 10.17
C ILE A 261 3.17 18.08 10.23
N GLN A 262 3.05 16.82 9.83
CA GLN A 262 4.13 15.83 9.78
C GLN A 262 4.20 15.25 8.38
N ALA A 263 5.38 15.23 7.79
CA ALA A 263 5.64 14.62 6.50
C ALA A 263 6.44 13.33 6.69
N TYR A 264 6.03 12.29 5.96
CA TYR A 264 6.63 10.97 5.98
C TYR A 264 7.09 10.57 4.58
N ARG A 265 8.21 9.86 4.46
CA ARG A 265 8.67 9.23 3.22
C ARG A 265 9.04 7.79 3.54
N ASN A 266 8.48 6.84 2.79
CA ASN A 266 8.68 5.40 3.04
C ASN A 266 8.36 4.98 4.50
N GLY A 267 7.37 5.62 5.13
CA GLY A 267 6.97 5.34 6.52
C GLY A 267 7.80 6.05 7.60
N GLU A 268 8.92 6.70 7.25
CA GLU A 268 9.77 7.44 8.19
C GLU A 268 9.39 8.92 8.19
N MET A 269 9.33 9.55 9.37
CA MET A 269 9.07 10.98 9.51
C MET A 269 10.29 11.79 9.05
N VAL A 270 10.11 12.64 8.04
CA VAL A 270 11.20 13.43 7.44
C VAL A 270 11.14 14.91 7.81
N ALA A 271 9.96 15.41 8.19
CA ALA A 271 9.75 16.78 8.66
C ALA A 271 8.52 16.86 9.57
N SER A 272 8.54 17.79 10.51
CA SER A 272 7.40 18.14 11.35
C SER A 272 7.43 19.64 11.61
N GLU A 273 6.27 20.27 11.62
CA GLU A 273 6.11 21.69 11.90
C GLU A 273 4.82 21.92 12.70
N SER A 274 4.84 22.88 13.62
CA SER A 274 3.67 23.26 14.41
C SER A 274 3.51 24.78 14.41
N ILE A 275 2.33 25.25 14.00
CA ILE A 275 1.94 26.65 14.06
C ILE A 275 0.88 26.81 15.13
N GLY A 276 1.14 27.64 16.12
CA GLY A 276 0.19 27.98 17.18
C GLY A 276 -0.09 29.47 17.21
N GLN A 277 -1.22 29.84 17.81
CA GLN A 277 -1.55 31.22 18.11
C GLN A 277 -1.71 31.46 19.61
N ASN A 278 -1.42 32.69 20.04
CA ASN A 278 -1.59 33.09 21.42
C ASN A 278 -3.06 33.46 21.67
N LEU A 279 -3.71 32.74 22.58
CA LEU A 279 -5.13 32.93 22.91
C LEU A 279 -5.37 34.02 23.95
N GLY A 280 -4.31 34.51 24.61
CA GLY A 280 -4.41 35.48 25.71
C GLY A 280 -4.32 36.94 25.29
N THR A 281 -3.67 37.23 24.15
CA THR A 281 -3.45 38.60 23.67
C THR A 281 -3.30 38.63 22.15
N GLY A 282 -4.03 39.53 21.48
CA GLY A 282 -3.92 39.78 20.05
C GLY A 282 -5.16 39.37 19.24
N GLU A 283 -5.13 39.68 17.95
CA GLU A 283 -6.16 39.23 17.00
C GLU A 283 -5.98 37.75 16.71
N LEU A 284 -7.08 36.99 16.80
CA LEU A 284 -7.09 35.58 16.44
C LEU A 284 -6.93 35.42 14.93
N SER A 285 -5.97 34.59 14.53
CA SER A 285 -5.78 34.16 13.15
C SER A 285 -6.88 33.21 12.73
N SER A 286 -7.32 33.36 11.48
CA SER A 286 -8.29 32.43 10.89
C SER A 286 -7.69 31.04 10.67
N PRO A 287 -8.51 29.97 10.67
CA PRO A 287 -8.03 28.61 10.38
C PRO A 287 -7.29 28.49 9.06
N GLN A 288 -7.75 29.18 8.01
CA GLN A 288 -7.13 29.17 6.69
C GLN A 288 -5.76 29.84 6.71
N LEU A 289 -5.60 30.93 7.45
CA LEU A 289 -4.30 31.60 7.57
C LEU A 289 -3.28 30.71 8.29
N MET A 290 -3.67 30.10 9.42
CA MET A 290 -2.80 29.18 10.15
C MET A 290 -2.45 27.95 9.31
N ALA A 291 -3.41 27.39 8.59
CA ALA A 291 -3.21 26.26 7.68
C ALA A 291 -2.23 26.61 6.56
N ASN A 292 -2.38 27.78 5.94
CA ASN A 292 -1.47 28.28 4.91
C ASN A 292 -0.05 28.50 5.45
N GLN A 293 0.08 29.04 6.66
CA GLN A 293 1.38 29.21 7.31
C GLN A 293 2.05 27.86 7.57
N ALA A 294 1.32 26.91 8.14
CA ALA A 294 1.84 25.57 8.42
C ALA A 294 2.24 24.84 7.13
N ALA A 295 1.41 24.90 6.09
CA ALA A 295 1.70 24.32 4.77
C ALA A 295 2.96 24.94 4.13
N ASN A 296 3.09 26.27 4.16
CA ASN A 296 4.27 26.94 3.61
C ASN A 296 5.55 26.59 4.38
N SER A 297 5.48 26.49 5.71
CA SER A 297 6.63 26.12 6.52
C SER A 297 7.08 24.68 6.26
N ILE A 298 6.17 23.71 6.26
CA ILE A 298 6.53 22.32 5.96
C ILE A 298 7.07 22.17 4.53
N LEU A 299 6.46 22.87 3.56
CA LEU A 299 6.88 22.86 2.16
C LEU A 299 8.33 23.37 2.01
N LYS A 300 8.69 24.47 2.69
CA LYS A 300 10.07 24.98 2.71
C LYS A 300 11.06 23.95 3.26
N ILE A 301 10.70 23.21 4.30
CA ILE A 301 11.55 22.15 4.86
C ILE A 301 11.71 21.01 3.84
N LEU A 302 10.61 20.59 3.21
CA LEU A 302 10.62 19.51 2.22
C LEU A 302 11.47 19.87 1.00
N VAL A 303 11.34 21.08 0.46
CA VAL A 303 12.17 21.59 -0.64
C VAL A 303 13.63 21.73 -0.19
N GLY A 304 13.87 22.32 0.99
CA GLY A 304 15.22 22.55 1.51
C GLY A 304 16.01 21.26 1.77
N LYS A 305 15.32 20.17 2.11
CA LYS A 305 15.91 18.83 2.29
C LYS A 305 15.97 18.01 0.99
N ASN A 306 15.60 18.58 -0.16
CA ASN A 306 15.46 17.87 -1.44
C ASN A 306 14.57 16.62 -1.34
N ILE A 307 13.53 16.68 -0.49
CA ILE A 307 12.54 15.60 -0.38
C ILE A 307 11.53 15.72 -1.53
N ILE A 308 11.15 16.96 -1.87
CA ILE A 308 10.37 17.31 -3.05
C ILE A 308 11.20 18.25 -3.92
N GLU A 309 11.12 18.09 -5.24
CA GLU A 309 11.88 18.89 -6.20
C GLU A 309 11.22 20.27 -6.42
N ARG A 310 12.04 21.26 -6.79
CA ARG A 310 11.57 22.58 -7.24
C ARG A 310 11.01 22.56 -8.65
#